data_AF-A0A8S4P706-F1
#
_entry.id   AF-A0A8S4P706-F1
#
_cell.length_a   1.000
_cell.length_b   1.000
_cell.length_c   1.000
_cell.angle_alpha   90.00
_cell.angle_beta   90.00
_cell.angle_gamma   90.00
#
_symmetry.space_group_name_H-M   'P 1'
#
loop_
_entity.id
_entity.type
_entity.pdbx_description
1 polymer ?
#
loop_
_entity_poly.entity_id
_entity_poly.type
_entity_poly.pdbx_seq_one_letter_code
_entity_poly.pdbx_strand_id
1 'polypeptide(L)'
;GIDAHVGAQGHFNSGYLPPPGVLQRRLDSLAEAGGEVWITELDVDQPDVNERATQYENALKIFYGHPAVRGVIVWGFWDQAHWKPNASLADGPNCEPNAAGLAWNRLVKQDWITNETFAVVDTDDIITFDAFHGDYDLTVKENGNVIK
;
A
#
# COMPACT_ATOMS: atom_id res chain seq x y z
N GLY A 1 25.14 -15.51 -4.83
CA GLY A 1 24.20 -16.02 -5.85
C GLY A 1 23.56 -14.82 -6.51
N ILE A 2 22.89 -14.99 -7.65
CA ILE A 2 21.95 -13.98 -8.13
C ILE A 2 20.66 -14.19 -7.35
N ASP A 3 20.20 -13.16 -6.64
CA ASP A 3 18.89 -13.18 -6.02
C ASP A 3 17.86 -12.95 -7.13
N ALA A 4 17.01 -13.94 -7.39
CA ALA A 4 15.91 -13.82 -8.34
C ALA A 4 14.70 -13.25 -7.59
N HIS A 5 13.98 -12.32 -8.22
CA HIS A 5 12.76 -11.70 -7.71
C HIS A 5 11.64 -11.82 -8.75
N VAL A 6 10.38 -11.74 -8.32
CA VAL A 6 9.21 -11.86 -9.20
C VAL A 6 8.49 -10.53 -9.34
N GLY A 7 8.31 -10.07 -10.58
CA GLY A 7 7.37 -9.00 -10.92
C GLY A 7 6.02 -9.59 -11.29
N ALA A 8 4.97 -9.19 -10.58
CA ALA A 8 3.58 -9.54 -10.91
C ALA A 8 2.85 -8.29 -11.38
N GLN A 9 2.30 -8.31 -12.61
CA GLN A 9 1.64 -7.13 -13.18
C GLN A 9 0.51 -6.60 -12.29
N GLY A 10 -0.44 -7.46 -11.89
CA GLY A 10 -1.52 -7.03 -11.01
C GLY A 10 -2.66 -6.30 -11.74
N HIS A 11 -2.87 -6.57 -13.02
CA HIS A 11 -4.05 -6.14 -13.75
C HIS A 11 -5.31 -6.90 -13.31
N PHE A 12 -6.25 -6.20 -12.69
CA PHE A 12 -7.58 -6.73 -12.34
C PHE A 12 -8.61 -6.21 -13.35
N ASN A 13 -9.07 -7.12 -14.22
CA ASN A 13 -9.97 -6.77 -15.32
C ASN A 13 -11.44 -6.99 -14.95
N SER A 14 -12.34 -6.28 -15.63
CA SER A 14 -13.80 -6.50 -15.54
C SER A 14 -14.33 -6.42 -14.10
N GLY A 15 -13.72 -5.56 -13.29
CA GLY A 15 -14.07 -5.34 -11.89
C GLY A 15 -13.92 -6.58 -11.01
N TYR A 16 -13.10 -7.54 -11.41
CA TYR A 16 -12.91 -8.76 -10.63
C TYR A 16 -11.59 -8.72 -9.86
N LEU A 17 -11.71 -8.49 -8.55
CA LEU A 17 -10.67 -8.80 -7.58
C LEU A 17 -10.91 -10.21 -7.01
N PRO A 18 -9.94 -11.15 -7.08
CA PRO A 18 -10.10 -12.46 -6.46
C PRO A 18 -10.39 -12.35 -4.97
N PRO A 19 -11.15 -13.30 -4.38
CA PRO A 19 -11.33 -13.36 -2.93
C PRO A 19 -9.98 -13.32 -2.20
N PRO A 20 -9.88 -12.71 -1.01
CA PRO A 20 -8.60 -12.48 -0.34
C PRO A 20 -7.71 -13.72 -0.21
N GLY A 21 -8.27 -14.86 0.20
CA GLY A 21 -7.51 -16.10 0.32
C GLY A 21 -7.01 -16.68 -1.01
N VAL A 22 -7.65 -16.36 -2.14
CA VAL A 22 -7.14 -16.74 -3.47
C VAL A 22 -5.97 -15.84 -3.86
N LEU A 23 -6.08 -14.53 -3.62
CA LEU A 23 -5.00 -13.59 -3.93
C LEU A 23 -3.76 -13.86 -3.06
N GLN A 24 -3.95 -14.14 -1.76
CA GLN A 24 -2.88 -14.57 -0.86
C GLN A 24 -2.15 -15.81 -1.38
N ARG A 25 -2.87 -16.89 -1.71
CA ARG A 25 -2.24 -18.12 -2.25
C ARG A 25 -1.47 -17.89 -3.55
N ARG A 26 -1.91 -16.94 -4.38
CA ARG A 26 -1.17 -16.56 -5.59
C ARG A 26 0.15 -15.88 -5.24
N LEU A 27 0.15 -14.98 -4.25
CA LEU A 27 1.36 -14.34 -3.74
C LEU A 27 2.30 -15.36 -3.09
N ASP A 28 1.77 -16.31 -2.30
CA ASP A 28 2.54 -17.41 -1.71
C ASP A 28 3.27 -18.20 -2.81
N SER A 29 2.56 -18.55 -3.89
CA SER A 29 3.14 -19.31 -5.02
C SER A 29 4.25 -18.53 -5.75
N LEU A 30 4.11 -17.21 -5.89
CA LEU A 30 5.15 -16.37 -6.49
C LEU A 30 6.36 -16.23 -5.57
N ALA A 31 6.12 -16.13 -4.26
CA ALA A 31 7.17 -16.06 -3.25
C ALA A 31 7.97 -17.35 -3.15
N GLU A 32 7.32 -18.52 -3.26
CA GLU A 32 8.00 -19.82 -3.34
C GLU A 32 8.89 -19.93 -4.58
N ALA A 33 8.50 -19.31 -5.69
CA ALA A 33 9.22 -19.39 -6.96
C ALA A 33 10.44 -18.45 -7.06
N GLY A 34 10.40 -17.29 -6.39
CA GLY A 34 11.44 -16.28 -6.54
C GLY A 34 11.55 -15.29 -5.38
N GLY A 35 11.24 -15.71 -4.16
CA GLY A 35 11.46 -14.92 -2.95
C GLY A 35 10.58 -13.67 -2.89
N GLU A 36 11.16 -12.51 -3.20
CA GLU A 36 10.45 -11.24 -3.09
C GLU A 36 9.57 -10.95 -4.31
N VAL A 37 8.41 -10.37 -4.04
CA VAL A 37 7.39 -10.04 -5.04
C VAL A 37 7.20 -8.53 -5.12
N TRP A 38 7.26 -8.01 -6.33
CA TRP A 38 6.83 -6.64 -6.63
C TRP A 38 5.54 -6.69 -7.44
N ILE A 39 4.53 -5.94 -7.01
CA ILE A 39 3.37 -5.66 -7.87
C ILE A 39 3.77 -4.50 -8.78
N THR A 40 3.98 -4.77 -10.07
CA THR A 40 4.67 -3.83 -10.96
C THR A 40 3.74 -2.95 -11.79
N GLU A 41 2.47 -3.35 -11.97
CA GLU A 41 1.55 -2.73 -12.92
C GLU A 41 0.10 -2.72 -12.39
N LEU A 42 -0.11 -2.42 -11.11
CA LEU A 42 -1.43 -2.48 -10.49
C LEU A 42 -2.40 -1.52 -11.19
N ASP A 43 -3.46 -2.08 -11.77
CA ASP A 43 -4.63 -1.35 -12.21
C ASP A 43 -5.90 -2.17 -11.99
N VAL A 44 -7.03 -1.49 -11.74
CA VAL A 44 -8.33 -2.11 -11.48
C VAL A 44 -9.36 -1.49 -12.42
N ASP A 45 -9.74 -2.25 -13.45
CA ASP A 45 -10.73 -1.85 -14.46
C ASP A 45 -12.15 -2.02 -13.90
N GLN A 46 -12.66 -0.98 -13.24
CA GLN A 46 -14.00 -0.95 -12.65
C GLN A 46 -14.66 0.42 -12.95
N PRO A 47 -15.76 0.47 -13.73
CA PRO A 47 -16.43 1.73 -14.08
C PRO A 47 -17.07 2.47 -12.90
N ASP A 48 -17.56 1.75 -11.88
CA ASP A 48 -18.00 2.38 -10.63
C ASP A 48 -16.76 2.73 -9.79
N VAL A 49 -16.49 4.02 -9.65
CA VAL A 49 -15.32 4.53 -8.95
C VAL A 49 -15.30 4.18 -7.46
N ASN A 50 -16.46 3.96 -6.83
CA ASN A 50 -16.54 3.57 -5.42
C ASN A 50 -16.26 2.07 -5.24
N GLU A 51 -16.73 1.23 -6.19
CA GLU A 51 -16.33 -0.17 -6.23
C GLU A 51 -14.83 -0.29 -6.54
N ARG A 52 -14.31 0.53 -7.48
CA ARG A 52 -12.87 0.63 -7.76
C ARG A 52 -12.09 0.97 -6.50
N ALA A 53 -12.53 1.96 -5.73
CA ALA A 53 -11.91 2.35 -4.47
C ALA A 53 -11.86 1.20 -3.46
N THR A 54 -12.97 0.47 -3.31
CA THR A 54 -13.06 -0.71 -2.44
C THR A 54 -12.10 -1.80 -2.88
N GLN A 55 -11.96 -2.03 -4.18
CA GLN A 55 -11.04 -3.03 -4.73
C GLN A 55 -9.58 -2.63 -4.55
N TYR A 56 -9.22 -1.36 -4.78
CA TYR A 56 -7.89 -0.86 -4.45
C TYR A 56 -7.58 -1.04 -2.97
N GLU A 57 -8.49 -0.68 -2.07
CA GLU A 57 -8.29 -0.86 -0.63
C GLU A 57 -8.05 -2.33 -0.24
N ASN A 58 -8.86 -3.25 -0.76
CA ASN A 58 -8.70 -4.67 -0.51
C ASN A 58 -7.39 -5.23 -1.07
N ALA A 59 -7.06 -4.90 -2.32
CA ALA A 59 -5.83 -5.34 -2.97
C ALA A 59 -4.60 -4.83 -2.21
N LEU A 60 -4.58 -3.53 -1.88
CA LEU A 60 -3.49 -2.89 -1.16
C LEU A 60 -3.30 -3.49 0.24
N LYS A 61 -4.37 -3.71 1.00
CA LYS A 61 -4.28 -4.36 2.32
C LYS A 61 -3.72 -5.78 2.23
N ILE A 62 -4.10 -6.55 1.22
CA ILE A 62 -3.56 -7.90 0.99
C ILE A 62 -2.07 -7.83 0.62
N PHE A 63 -1.69 -6.93 -0.29
CA PHE A 63 -0.30 -6.74 -0.70
C PHE A 63 0.58 -6.28 0.46
N TYR A 64 0.15 -5.24 1.18
CA TYR A 64 0.87 -4.72 2.34
C TYR A 64 1.02 -5.76 3.46
N GLY A 65 -0.02 -6.57 3.70
CA GLY A 65 0.02 -7.62 4.71
C GLY A 65 0.80 -8.88 4.33
N HIS A 66 1.26 -9.01 3.08
CA HIS A 66 1.95 -10.22 2.63
C HIS A 66 3.48 -10.08 2.80
N PRO A 67 4.15 -10.95 3.57
CA PRO A 67 5.55 -10.77 3.97
C PRO A 67 6.56 -10.83 2.82
N ALA A 68 6.19 -11.42 1.68
CA ALA A 68 7.04 -11.46 0.49
C ALA A 68 6.89 -10.24 -0.42
N VAL A 69 5.82 -9.43 -0.25
CA VAL A 69 5.60 -8.26 -1.11
C VAL A 69 6.50 -7.12 -0.64
N ARG A 70 7.22 -6.51 -1.58
CA ARG A 70 8.17 -5.41 -1.31
C ARG A 70 7.74 -4.06 -1.85
N GLY A 71 6.78 -4.04 -2.77
CA GLY A 71 6.27 -2.79 -3.30
C GLY A 71 5.13 -2.98 -4.27
N VAL A 72 4.43 -1.88 -4.51
CA VAL A 72 3.32 -1.77 -5.44
C VAL A 72 3.54 -0.54 -6.32
N ILE A 73 3.51 -0.73 -7.63
CA ILE A 73 3.59 0.31 -8.64
C ILE A 73 2.25 0.32 -9.40
N VAL A 74 1.64 1.51 -9.54
CA VAL A 74 0.38 1.69 -10.27
C VAL A 74 0.66 1.87 -11.76
N TRP A 75 -0.11 1.19 -12.61
CA TRP A 75 0.05 1.27 -14.07
C TRP A 75 -0.76 2.40 -14.70
N GLY A 76 -0.28 3.62 -14.48
CA GLY A 76 -0.95 4.84 -14.92
C GLY A 76 -2.05 5.25 -13.94
N PHE A 77 -1.91 6.42 -13.32
CA PHE A 77 -2.90 6.88 -12.35
C PHE A 77 -3.92 7.85 -12.96
N TRP A 78 -3.67 8.38 -14.15
CA TRP A 78 -4.39 9.52 -14.71
C TRP A 78 -5.23 9.14 -15.93
N ASP A 79 -6.53 9.44 -15.91
CA ASP A 79 -7.49 9.09 -16.97
C ASP A 79 -7.08 9.58 -18.37
N GLN A 80 -6.46 10.75 -18.48
CA GLN A 80 -6.04 11.32 -19.77
C GLN A 80 -4.83 10.58 -20.40
N ALA A 81 -4.15 9.72 -19.64
CA ALA A 81 -2.97 8.98 -20.08
C ALA A 81 -3.01 7.50 -19.68
N HIS A 82 -4.19 6.94 -19.45
CA HIS A 82 -4.36 5.53 -19.08
C HIS A 82 -4.79 4.69 -20.29
N TRP A 83 -4.22 3.49 -20.42
CA TRP A 83 -4.65 2.52 -21.45
C TRP A 83 -6.05 1.89 -21.20
N LYS A 84 -6.65 2.17 -20.03
CA LYS A 84 -7.94 1.68 -19.57
C LYS A 84 -8.68 2.84 -18.87
N PRO A 85 -9.72 3.42 -19.50
CA PRO A 85 -10.40 4.59 -18.94
C PRO A 85 -11.00 4.36 -17.54
N ASN A 86 -11.44 3.13 -17.24
CA ASN A 86 -12.06 2.80 -15.97
C ASN A 86 -11.07 2.32 -14.90
N ALA A 87 -9.78 2.62 -15.02
CA ALA A 87 -8.76 2.20 -14.05
C ALA A 87 -7.98 3.35 -13.39
N SER A 88 -8.34 4.61 -13.71
CA SER A 88 -7.70 5.81 -13.17
C SER A 88 -7.88 5.99 -11.65
N LEU A 89 -6.90 6.62 -11.02
CA LEU A 89 -6.95 7.14 -9.65
C LEU A 89 -7.20 8.66 -9.62
N ALA A 90 -6.94 9.35 -10.71
CA ALA A 90 -7.18 10.77 -10.87
C ALA A 90 -7.78 11.08 -12.23
N ASP A 91 -8.67 12.07 -12.26
CA ASP A 91 -9.50 12.39 -13.41
C ASP A 91 -9.33 13.86 -13.86
N GLY A 92 -9.59 14.10 -15.14
CA GLY A 92 -9.64 15.43 -15.73
C GLY A 92 -8.27 16.11 -15.89
N PRO A 93 -8.22 17.30 -16.51
CA PRO A 93 -6.97 17.96 -16.90
C PRO A 93 -6.09 18.39 -15.73
N ASN A 94 -6.67 18.51 -14.52
CA ASN A 94 -5.96 18.95 -13.31
C ASN A 94 -5.45 17.80 -12.46
N CYS A 95 -5.63 16.53 -12.89
CA CYS A 95 -5.22 15.36 -12.12
C CYS A 95 -5.86 15.32 -10.71
N GLU A 96 -7.17 15.55 -10.65
CA GLU A 96 -7.89 15.54 -9.37
C GLU A 96 -8.12 14.10 -8.92
N PRO A 97 -7.75 13.72 -7.67
CA PRO A 97 -7.98 12.37 -7.18
C PRO A 97 -9.47 12.01 -7.16
N ASN A 98 -9.82 10.88 -7.76
CA ASN A 98 -11.17 10.31 -7.65
C ASN A 98 -11.28 9.41 -6.41
N ALA A 99 -12.42 8.75 -6.19
CA ALA A 99 -12.61 7.95 -4.97
C ALA A 99 -11.55 6.86 -4.79
N ALA A 100 -11.05 6.25 -5.87
CA ALA A 100 -9.98 5.27 -5.81
C ALA A 100 -8.63 5.90 -5.46
N GLY A 101 -8.30 7.07 -6.03
CA GLY A 101 -7.09 7.83 -5.67
C GLY A 101 -7.13 8.37 -4.24
N LEU A 102 -8.31 8.74 -3.74
CA LEU A 102 -8.50 9.12 -2.34
C LEU A 102 -8.31 7.93 -1.40
N ALA A 103 -8.82 6.74 -1.74
CA ALA A 103 -8.59 5.52 -0.98
C ALA A 103 -7.09 5.16 -0.93
N TRP A 104 -6.39 5.25 -2.07
CA TRP A 104 -4.94 5.08 -2.12
C TRP A 104 -4.22 6.08 -1.19
N ASN A 105 -4.52 7.37 -1.32
CA ASN A 105 -3.87 8.42 -0.52
C ASN A 105 -4.16 8.24 0.97
N ARG A 106 -5.38 7.89 1.36
CA ARG A 106 -5.73 7.60 2.76
C ARG A 106 -4.87 6.47 3.30
N LEU A 107 -4.80 5.32 2.62
CA LEU A 107 -4.02 4.19 3.10
C LEU A 107 -2.53 4.55 3.22
N VAL A 108 -1.93 5.08 2.16
CA VAL A 108 -0.47 5.25 2.07
C VAL A 108 0.04 6.49 2.80
N LYS A 109 -0.78 7.54 2.94
CA LYS A 109 -0.35 8.82 3.53
C LYS A 109 -1.01 9.13 4.87
N GLN A 110 -1.90 8.27 5.37
CA GLN A 110 -2.60 8.51 6.64
C GLN A 110 -2.68 7.23 7.47
N ASP A 111 -3.32 6.19 6.96
CA ASP A 111 -3.62 5.00 7.77
C ASP A 111 -2.36 4.17 8.08
N TRP A 112 -1.45 4.02 7.13
CA TRP A 112 -0.20 3.25 7.29
C TRP A 112 0.97 4.14 7.71
N ILE A 113 0.71 5.03 8.66
CA ILE A 113 1.70 5.88 9.30
C ILE A 113 1.58 5.71 10.81
N THR A 114 2.70 5.62 11.51
CA THR A 114 2.72 5.61 12.98
C THR A 114 3.21 6.97 13.48
N ASN A 115 2.39 7.61 14.33
CA ASN A 115 2.72 8.88 14.96
C ASN A 115 2.23 8.85 16.41
N GLU A 116 3.05 8.28 17.29
CA GLU A 116 2.71 8.04 18.68
C GLU A 116 3.56 8.91 19.62
N THR A 117 2.98 9.27 20.76
CA THR A 117 3.68 9.99 21.84
C THR A 117 3.42 9.27 23.15
N PHE A 118 4.52 8.89 23.82
CA PHE A 118 4.47 8.19 25.09
C PHE A 118 5.05 9.08 26.19
N ALA A 119 4.47 9.01 27.40
CA ALA A 119 5.11 9.56 28.58
C ALA A 119 6.18 8.58 29.04
N VAL A 120 7.43 9.05 29.18
CA VAL A 120 8.53 8.25 29.73
C VAL A 120 8.51 8.43 31.24
N VAL A 121 8.35 7.35 32.00
CA VAL A 121 8.58 7.36 33.45
C VAL A 121 9.95 6.77 33.74
N ASP A 122 10.64 7.27 34.77
CA ASP A 122 12.06 7.00 35.11
C ASP A 122 12.38 5.51 35.39
N THR A 123 11.37 4.63 35.38
CA THR A 123 11.52 3.18 35.53
C THR A 123 11.47 2.41 34.20
N ASP A 124 11.18 3.09 33.09
CA ASP A 124 10.97 2.44 31.80
C ASP A 124 12.25 2.41 30.97
N ASP A 125 12.94 1.27 31.01
CA ASP A 125 14.11 1.04 30.14
C ASP A 125 13.71 0.76 28.68
N ILE A 126 12.46 0.33 28.43
CA ILE A 126 11.96 -0.11 27.11
C ILE A 126 10.49 0.31 26.91
N ILE A 127 10.19 0.94 25.78
CA ILE A 127 8.82 1.19 25.30
C ILE A 127 8.53 0.23 24.15
N THR A 128 7.43 -0.51 24.23
CA THR A 128 6.94 -1.40 23.17
C THR A 128 5.58 -0.91 22.68
N PHE A 129 5.41 -0.81 21.36
CA PHE A 129 4.16 -0.43 20.72
C PHE A 129 4.05 -1.08 19.33
N ASP A 130 2.83 -1.23 18.84
CA ASP A 130 2.58 -1.71 17.47
C ASP A 130 2.75 -0.54 16.48
N ALA A 131 3.47 -0.78 15.39
CA ALA A 131 3.78 0.23 14.38
C ALA A 131 3.67 -0.33 12.96
N PHE A 132 3.34 0.52 11.99
CA PHE A 132 3.28 0.16 10.57
C PHE A 132 4.67 0.13 9.96
N HIS A 133 5.04 -0.96 9.29
CA HIS A 133 6.36 -1.17 8.70
C HIS A 133 6.90 0.08 7.96
N GLY A 134 8.07 0.54 8.37
CA GLY A 134 8.78 1.67 7.77
C GLY A 134 9.97 2.11 8.61
N ASP A 135 10.63 3.17 8.17
CA ASP A 135 11.63 3.88 8.96
C ASP A 135 10.94 4.91 9.87
N TYR A 136 11.51 5.15 11.05
CA TYR A 136 10.95 6.09 12.03
C TYR A 136 11.99 7.10 12.50
N ASP A 137 11.54 8.34 12.61
CA ASP A 137 12.25 9.38 13.35
C ASP A 137 11.76 9.38 14.80
N LEU A 138 12.70 9.23 15.74
CA LEU A 138 12.41 9.30 17.17
C LEU A 138 12.81 10.67 17.71
N THR A 139 11.91 11.33 18.43
CA THR A 139 12.21 12.55 19.18
C THR A 139 12.01 12.31 20.68
N VAL A 140 13.02 12.63 21.48
CA VAL A 140 12.98 12.53 22.95
C VAL A 140 12.91 13.93 23.54
N LYS A 141 11.97 14.14 24.48
CA LYS A 141 11.79 15.42 25.17
C LYS A 141 11.90 15.27 26.68
N GLU A 142 12.63 16.18 27.32
CA GLU A 142 12.68 16.35 28.77
C GLU A 142 12.16 17.74 29.13
N ASN A 143 11.16 17.83 30.02
CA ASN A 143 10.53 19.09 30.43
C ASN A 143 10.08 19.98 29.25
N GLY A 144 9.61 19.35 28.15
CA GLY A 144 9.14 20.04 26.94
C GLY A 144 10.23 20.39 25.93
N ASN A 145 11.52 20.21 26.26
CA ASN A 145 12.63 20.50 25.36
C ASN A 145 13.11 19.23 24.67
N VAL A 146 13.38 19.30 23.36
CA VAL A 146 13.97 18.19 22.59
C VAL A 146 15.42 17.98 23.03
N ILE A 147 15.74 16.75 23.42
CA ILE A 147 17.08 16.32 23.82
C ILE A 147 17.68 15.29 22.84
N LYS A 148 16.87 14.71 21.95
CA LYS A 148 17.29 13.85 20.84
C LYS A 148 16.23 13.86 19.75
#